data_AF-A0AA43ZFH6-F1
#
_entry.id   AF-A0AA43ZFH6-F1
#
_cell.length_a   1.000
_cell.length_b   1.000
_cell.length_c   1.000
_cell.angle_alpha   90.00
_cell.angle_beta   90.00
_cell.angle_gamma   90.00
#
_symmetry.space_group_name_H-M   'P 1'
#
loop_
_entity.id
_entity.type
_entity.pdbx_description
1 polymer ?
#
loop_
_entity_poly.entity_id
_entity_poly.type
_entity_poly.pdbx_seq_one_letter_code
_entity_poly.pdbx_strand_id
1 'polypeptide(L)'
;MSYRTIFPHLTAAALFLLGPPPAFAEELALPPCAETAGNALPSEIMLRAAPLMQAGRRDEATFWFYAGQLRWRSRLNASPAQDPTGEPALFSSVFETLGPPVNSWAFGDIPKLQRTIDAVLLWYVRYPDPSLDPAVHERMRAGLTALRDQIGREADMIRAERASQGLENR
;
A
#
# COMPACT_ATOMS: atom_id res chain seq x y z
N MET A 1 77.79 -17.35 -33.12
CA MET A 1 77.57 -15.90 -33.23
C MET A 1 76.13 -15.59 -32.84
N SER A 2 75.94 -14.54 -32.03
CA SER A 2 74.70 -13.80 -31.74
C SER A 2 73.62 -14.36 -30.79
N TYR A 3 73.83 -14.05 -29.50
CA TYR A 3 72.97 -13.33 -28.55
C TYR A 3 71.44 -13.51 -28.48
N ARG A 4 71.00 -14.00 -27.30
CA ARG A 4 69.98 -13.48 -26.35
C ARG A 4 68.69 -12.84 -26.90
N THR A 5 67.54 -13.37 -26.45
CA THR A 5 66.66 -12.68 -25.46
C THR A 5 65.64 -13.64 -24.80
N ILE A 6 65.61 -13.59 -23.47
CA ILE A 6 64.54 -14.07 -22.56
C ILE A 6 63.62 -12.87 -22.30
N PHE A 7 62.30 -13.04 -22.23
CA PHE A 7 61.30 -12.31 -21.37
C PHE A 7 59.88 -12.86 -21.71
N PRO A 8 58.85 -12.72 -20.85
CA PRO A 8 58.23 -13.85 -20.16
C PRO A 8 56.69 -13.90 -20.32
N HIS A 9 56.08 -14.85 -19.62
CA HIS A 9 54.65 -15.01 -19.39
C HIS A 9 53.94 -13.71 -18.96
N LEU A 10 52.82 -13.39 -19.61
CA LEU A 10 51.74 -12.58 -19.05
C LEU A 10 50.40 -13.23 -19.42
N THR A 11 49.95 -14.15 -18.58
CA THR A 11 48.55 -14.58 -18.50
C THR A 11 47.76 -13.46 -17.83
N ALA A 12 46.97 -12.73 -18.61
CA ALA A 12 46.03 -11.76 -18.08
C ALA A 12 44.84 -12.50 -17.44
N ALA A 13 44.82 -12.59 -16.11
CA ALA A 13 43.64 -12.97 -15.36
C ALA A 13 42.71 -11.76 -15.27
N ALA A 14 41.64 -11.75 -16.06
CA ALA A 14 40.55 -10.79 -15.90
C ALA A 14 39.72 -11.20 -14.68
N LEU A 15 39.92 -10.52 -13.54
CA LEU A 15 38.94 -10.53 -12.46
C LEU A 15 37.68 -9.81 -12.95
N PHE A 16 36.64 -10.57 -13.28
CA PHE A 16 35.28 -10.04 -13.31
C PHE A 16 34.87 -9.71 -11.88
N LEU A 17 34.95 -8.43 -11.52
CA LEU A 17 34.23 -7.89 -10.37
C LEU A 17 32.73 -8.04 -10.67
N LEU A 18 32.11 -9.13 -10.22
CA LEU A 18 30.65 -9.22 -10.10
C LEU A 18 30.23 -8.20 -9.03
N GLY A 19 29.87 -7.00 -9.47
CA GLY A 19 29.03 -6.12 -8.66
C GLY A 19 27.70 -6.84 -8.37
N PRO A 20 27.08 -6.60 -7.21
CA PRO A 20 25.76 -7.16 -6.93
C PRO A 20 24.79 -6.74 -8.04
N PRO A 21 23.88 -7.62 -8.49
CA PRO A 21 22.89 -7.25 -9.48
C PRO A 21 22.09 -6.04 -8.96
N PRO A 22 21.70 -5.11 -9.85
CA PRO A 22 20.82 -4.03 -9.45
C PRO A 22 19.57 -4.65 -8.82
N ALA A 23 19.24 -4.23 -7.61
CA ALA A 23 17.99 -4.57 -6.97
C ALA A 23 16.87 -4.03 -7.86
N PHE A 24 16.28 -4.89 -8.69
CA PHE A 24 15.06 -4.56 -9.40
C PHE A 24 14.03 -4.22 -8.33
N ALA A 25 13.54 -2.98 -8.34
CA ALA A 25 12.41 -2.60 -7.52
C ALA A 25 11.28 -3.60 -7.81
N GLU A 26 10.90 -4.39 -6.80
CA GLU A 26 9.80 -5.34 -6.92
C GLU A 26 8.56 -4.55 -7.35
N GLU A 27 8.01 -4.89 -8.53
CA GLU A 27 6.83 -4.18 -9.02
C GLU A 27 5.70 -4.37 -8.01
N LEU A 28 5.10 -3.26 -7.61
CA LEU A 28 4.12 -3.22 -6.55
C LEU A 28 2.87 -4.00 -6.99
N ALA A 29 2.74 -5.24 -6.50
CA ALA A 29 1.71 -6.16 -6.96
C ALA A 29 0.32 -5.76 -6.42
N LEU A 30 -0.65 -5.63 -7.33
CA LEU A 30 -2.05 -5.42 -6.98
C LEU A 30 -2.77 -6.75 -6.74
N PRO A 31 -3.76 -6.82 -5.83
CA PRO A 31 -4.52 -8.05 -5.61
C PRO A 31 -5.30 -8.52 -6.84
N PRO A 32 -5.73 -9.79 -6.86
CA PRO A 32 -6.65 -10.30 -7.88
C PRO A 32 -7.90 -9.42 -7.98
N CYS A 33 -8.46 -9.28 -9.20
CA CYS A 33 -9.63 -8.44 -9.47
C CYS A 33 -9.45 -6.93 -9.23
N ALA A 34 -8.22 -6.44 -9.10
CA ALA A 34 -7.92 -5.01 -8.97
C ALA A 34 -8.56 -4.16 -10.09
N GLU A 35 -8.44 -4.58 -11.34
CA GLU A 35 -9.04 -3.88 -12.48
C GLU A 35 -10.56 -3.83 -12.39
N THR A 36 -11.22 -4.97 -12.19
CA THR A 36 -12.69 -5.04 -12.17
C THR A 36 -13.28 -4.30 -10.96
N ALA A 37 -12.56 -4.24 -9.84
CA ALA A 37 -12.97 -3.47 -8.68
C ALA A 37 -12.99 -1.94 -8.92
N GLY A 38 -12.31 -1.43 -9.95
CA GLY A 38 -12.34 -0.01 -10.31
C GLY A 38 -13.75 0.53 -10.60
N ASN A 39 -14.65 -0.35 -11.04
CA ASN A 39 -16.04 -0.01 -11.38
C ASN A 39 -17.06 -0.35 -10.28
N ALA A 40 -16.63 -0.94 -9.17
CA ALA A 40 -17.52 -1.37 -8.08
C ALA A 40 -17.93 -0.19 -7.19
N LEU A 41 -19.04 -0.36 -6.44
CA LEU A 41 -19.40 0.64 -5.44
C LEU A 41 -18.34 0.72 -4.34
N PRO A 42 -18.08 1.91 -3.76
CA PRO A 42 -17.06 2.04 -2.70
C PRO A 42 -17.28 1.09 -1.52
N SER A 43 -18.54 0.83 -1.18
CA SER A 43 -18.95 -0.12 -0.16
C SER A 43 -18.56 -1.56 -0.49
N GLU A 44 -18.83 -2.00 -1.72
CA GLU A 44 -18.48 -3.34 -2.21
C GLU A 44 -16.98 -3.56 -2.20
N ILE A 45 -16.18 -2.53 -2.54
CA ILE A 45 -14.72 -2.61 -2.48
C ILE A 45 -14.27 -2.80 -1.03
N MET A 46 -14.76 -1.98 -0.11
CA MET A 46 -14.38 -2.02 1.29
C MET A 46 -14.82 -3.33 1.99
N LEU A 47 -16.01 -3.82 1.68
CA LEU A 47 -16.60 -5.04 2.25
C LEU A 47 -15.84 -6.31 1.85
N ARG A 48 -15.01 -6.29 0.80
CA ARG A 48 -14.10 -7.42 0.46
C ARG A 48 -13.17 -7.78 1.61
N ALA A 49 -12.84 -6.82 2.49
CA ALA A 49 -11.96 -7.07 3.63
C ALA A 49 -12.52 -8.12 4.59
N ALA A 50 -13.84 -8.15 4.84
CA ALA A 50 -14.45 -9.03 5.84
C ALA A 50 -14.19 -10.53 5.59
N PRO A 51 -14.55 -11.12 4.43
CA PRO A 51 -14.29 -12.54 4.18
C PRO A 51 -12.78 -12.85 4.11
N LEU A 52 -11.95 -11.91 3.66
CA LEU A 52 -10.50 -12.09 3.61
C LEU A 52 -9.87 -12.13 5.01
N MET A 53 -10.35 -11.32 5.95
CA MET A 53 -9.95 -11.40 7.35
C MET A 53 -10.31 -12.75 7.96
N GLN A 54 -11.51 -13.26 7.69
CA GLN A 54 -11.95 -14.58 8.16
C GLN A 54 -11.13 -15.72 7.57
N ALA A 55 -10.72 -15.60 6.30
CA ALA A 55 -9.89 -16.57 5.62
C ALA A 55 -8.38 -16.45 5.94
N GLY A 56 -7.98 -15.54 6.83
CA GLY A 56 -6.56 -15.31 7.16
C GLY A 56 -5.75 -14.56 6.09
N ARG A 57 -6.38 -14.12 5.00
CA ARG A 57 -5.78 -13.31 3.92
C ARG A 57 -5.72 -11.83 4.31
N ARG A 58 -5.11 -11.54 5.46
CA ARG A 58 -5.22 -10.26 6.16
C ARG A 58 -4.51 -9.10 5.45
N ASP A 59 -3.43 -9.37 4.72
CA ASP A 59 -2.76 -8.33 3.91
C ASP A 59 -3.63 -7.86 2.75
N GLU A 60 -4.27 -8.80 2.07
CA GLU A 60 -5.23 -8.48 1.00
C GLU A 60 -6.47 -7.79 1.54
N ALA A 61 -6.95 -8.21 2.72
CA ALA A 61 -8.03 -7.52 3.41
C ALA A 61 -7.66 -6.06 3.71
N THR A 62 -6.43 -5.82 4.15
CA THR A 62 -5.90 -4.48 4.41
C THR A 62 -5.91 -3.63 3.15
N PHE A 63 -5.44 -4.18 2.02
CA PHE A 63 -5.52 -3.48 0.73
C PHE A 63 -6.95 -3.04 0.41
N TRP A 64 -7.92 -3.97 0.45
CA TRP A 64 -9.29 -3.67 0.06
C TRP A 64 -10.00 -2.70 1.01
N PHE A 65 -9.69 -2.78 2.30
CA PHE A 65 -10.19 -1.83 3.29
C PHE A 65 -9.71 -0.40 2.98
N TYR A 66 -8.42 -0.20 2.77
CA TYR A 66 -7.86 1.13 2.46
C TYR A 66 -8.28 1.61 1.06
N ALA A 67 -8.37 0.74 0.06
CA ALA A 67 -8.86 1.07 -1.29
C ALA A 67 -10.32 1.53 -1.28
N GLY A 68 -11.19 0.76 -0.60
CA GLY A 68 -12.60 1.10 -0.44
C GLY A 68 -12.78 2.39 0.35
N GLN A 69 -12.02 2.58 1.44
CA GLN A 69 -12.03 3.81 2.21
C GLN A 69 -11.64 5.03 1.35
N LEU A 70 -10.56 4.94 0.58
CA LEU A 70 -10.11 6.04 -0.28
C LEU A 70 -11.18 6.38 -1.31
N ARG A 71 -11.74 5.37 -1.98
CA ARG A 71 -12.83 5.56 -2.97
C ARG A 71 -14.05 6.21 -2.34
N TRP A 72 -14.51 5.72 -1.20
CA TRP A 72 -15.72 6.20 -0.55
C TRP A 72 -15.54 7.63 -0.06
N ARG A 73 -14.43 7.92 0.62
CA ARG A 73 -14.12 9.29 1.06
C ARG A 73 -14.02 10.25 -0.12
N SER A 74 -13.52 9.82 -1.27
CA SER A 74 -13.49 10.65 -2.48
C SER A 74 -14.89 11.06 -2.93
N ARG A 75 -15.82 10.10 -2.98
CA ARG A 75 -17.23 10.35 -3.33
C ARG A 75 -17.91 11.27 -2.31
N LEU A 76 -17.74 11.02 -1.01
CA LEU A 76 -18.33 11.87 0.04
C LEU A 76 -17.79 13.31 0.00
N ASN A 77 -16.50 13.48 -0.33
CA ASN A 77 -15.87 14.80 -0.40
C ASN A 77 -16.13 15.54 -1.73
N ALA A 78 -16.70 14.88 -2.74
CA ALA A 78 -17.19 15.53 -3.95
C ALA A 78 -18.55 16.21 -3.72
N SER A 79 -19.33 15.73 -2.75
CA SER A 79 -20.67 16.24 -2.42
C SER A 79 -20.84 16.47 -0.91
N PRO A 80 -20.20 17.49 -0.32
CA PRO A 80 -20.18 17.70 1.13
C PRO A 80 -21.54 18.08 1.74
N ALA A 81 -22.52 18.52 0.94
CA ALA A 81 -23.86 18.94 1.41
C ALA A 81 -24.89 17.80 1.41
N GLN A 82 -24.45 16.53 1.40
CA GLN A 82 -25.32 15.36 1.39
C GLN A 82 -25.97 15.07 2.75
N ASP A 83 -27.10 14.36 2.73
CA ASP A 83 -27.80 13.90 3.94
C ASP A 83 -26.85 13.07 4.84
N PRO A 84 -26.62 13.49 6.10
CA PRO A 84 -25.70 12.79 6.99
C PRO A 84 -26.19 11.39 7.38
N THR A 85 -27.49 11.09 7.24
CA THR A 85 -28.09 9.79 7.60
C THR A 85 -27.99 8.74 6.49
N GLY A 86 -27.60 9.15 5.27
CA GLY A 86 -27.42 8.28 4.12
C GLY A 86 -26.00 7.70 4.02
N GLU A 87 -25.35 7.94 2.88
CA GLU A 87 -24.00 7.47 2.56
C GLU A 87 -22.94 7.75 3.66
N PRO A 88 -22.90 8.92 4.34
CA PRO A 88 -21.98 9.16 5.45
C PRO A 88 -22.17 8.22 6.65
N ALA A 89 -23.42 7.96 7.04
CA ALA A 89 -23.72 7.04 8.14
C ALA A 89 -23.37 5.60 7.78
N LEU A 90 -23.67 5.19 6.53
CA LEU A 90 -23.31 3.86 6.04
C LEU A 90 -21.79 3.67 5.99
N PHE A 91 -21.04 4.64 5.46
CA PHE A 91 -19.58 4.63 5.48
C PHE A 91 -19.05 4.49 6.91
N SER A 92 -19.56 5.31 7.84
CA SER A 92 -19.15 5.28 9.24
C SER A 92 -19.39 3.90 9.87
N SER A 93 -20.57 3.33 9.66
CA SER A 93 -20.91 1.99 10.18
C SER A 93 -19.96 0.90 9.66
N VAL A 94 -19.68 0.88 8.35
CA VAL A 94 -18.77 -0.10 7.75
C VAL A 94 -17.33 0.12 8.23
N PHE A 95 -16.89 1.38 8.31
CA PHE A 95 -15.54 1.73 8.78
C PHE A 95 -15.32 1.31 10.24
N GLU A 96 -16.25 1.60 11.15
CA GLU A 96 -16.14 1.21 12.56
C GLU A 96 -16.23 -0.31 12.76
N THR A 97 -16.95 -1.02 11.88
CA THR A 97 -17.08 -2.48 11.96
C THR A 97 -15.83 -3.20 11.47
N LEU A 98 -15.26 -2.77 10.34
CA LEU A 98 -14.12 -3.44 9.69
C LEU A 98 -12.76 -2.89 10.14
N GLY A 99 -12.72 -1.62 10.55
CA GLY A 99 -11.50 -0.91 10.88
C GLY A 99 -10.71 -1.53 12.02
N PRO A 100 -11.28 -1.78 13.20
CA PRO A 100 -10.55 -2.32 14.34
C PRO A 100 -9.79 -3.63 14.03
N PRO A 101 -10.40 -4.70 13.47
CA PRO A 101 -9.67 -5.92 13.18
C PRO A 101 -8.63 -5.75 12.06
N VAL A 102 -8.93 -4.98 11.01
CA VAL A 102 -7.98 -4.74 9.90
C VAL A 102 -6.79 -3.90 10.36
N ASN A 103 -7.04 -2.80 11.07
CA ASN A 103 -5.98 -1.91 11.56
C ASN A 103 -5.13 -2.57 12.64
N SER A 104 -5.73 -3.39 13.52
CA SER A 104 -4.96 -4.17 14.49
C SER A 104 -3.93 -5.08 13.81
N TRP A 105 -4.31 -5.72 12.70
CA TRP A 105 -3.38 -6.47 11.85
C TRP A 105 -2.36 -5.56 11.16
N ALA A 106 -2.84 -4.54 10.45
CA ALA A 106 -2.04 -3.70 9.56
C ALA A 106 -0.92 -2.96 10.32
N PHE A 107 -1.25 -2.33 11.44
CA PHE A 107 -0.29 -1.60 12.26
C PHE A 107 0.71 -2.51 13.01
N GLY A 108 0.53 -3.83 12.96
CA GLY A 108 1.52 -4.77 13.45
C GLY A 108 2.82 -4.77 12.65
N ASP A 109 2.76 -4.40 11.35
CA ASP A 109 3.92 -4.33 10.46
C ASP A 109 3.88 -3.01 9.67
N ILE A 110 4.54 -1.99 10.22
CA ILE A 110 4.52 -0.63 9.69
C ILE A 110 5.11 -0.52 8.27
N PRO A 111 6.29 -1.09 7.96
CA PRO A 111 6.82 -1.08 6.60
C PRO A 111 5.88 -1.75 5.58
N LYS A 112 5.17 -2.81 5.97
CA LYS A 112 4.20 -3.46 5.09
C LYS A 112 2.92 -2.67 4.93
N LEU A 113 2.44 -2.00 5.98
CA LEU A 113 1.33 -1.05 5.87
C LEU A 113 1.66 0.08 4.90
N GLN A 114 2.86 0.66 4.96
CA GLN A 114 3.26 1.70 4.02
C GLN A 114 3.24 1.20 2.56
N ARG A 115 3.82 0.02 2.30
CA ARG A 115 3.77 -0.63 0.97
C ARG A 115 2.34 -0.94 0.53
N THR A 116 1.46 -1.30 1.45
CA THR A 116 0.04 -1.57 1.14
C THR A 116 -0.67 -0.27 0.74
N ILE A 117 -0.40 0.83 1.43
CA ILE A 117 -0.93 2.15 1.06
C ILE A 117 -0.37 2.60 -0.30
N ASP A 118 0.90 2.34 -0.59
CA ASP A 118 1.47 2.58 -1.93
C ASP A 118 0.72 1.80 -3.01
N ALA A 119 0.34 0.54 -2.73
CA ALA A 119 -0.43 -0.28 -3.65
C ALA A 119 -1.82 0.30 -3.89
N VAL A 120 -2.46 0.78 -2.82
CA VAL A 120 -3.77 1.44 -2.90
C VAL A 120 -3.69 2.72 -3.73
N LEU A 121 -2.65 3.53 -3.52
CA LEU A 121 -2.42 4.75 -4.29
C LEU A 121 -2.18 4.45 -5.78
N LEU A 122 -1.37 3.43 -6.08
CA LEU A 122 -1.14 2.95 -7.44
C LEU A 122 -2.44 2.48 -8.11
N TRP A 123 -3.21 1.64 -7.41
CA TRP A 123 -4.50 1.14 -7.87
C TRP A 123 -5.47 2.28 -8.17
N TYR A 124 -5.55 3.27 -7.29
CA TYR A 124 -6.46 4.39 -7.41
C TYR A 124 -6.13 5.28 -8.62
N VAL A 125 -4.84 5.46 -8.94
CA VAL A 125 -4.39 6.16 -10.16
C VAL A 125 -4.69 5.35 -11.42
N ARG A 126 -4.48 4.03 -11.37
CA ARG A 126 -4.66 3.15 -12.54
C ARG A 126 -6.13 2.96 -12.91
N TYR A 127 -7.01 2.98 -11.92
CA TYR A 127 -8.45 2.81 -12.09
C TYR A 127 -9.21 3.96 -11.39
N PRO A 128 -9.16 5.18 -11.95
CA PRO A 128 -9.85 6.32 -11.36
C PRO A 128 -11.37 6.16 -11.47
N ASP A 129 -12.12 6.89 -10.64
CA ASP A 129 -13.57 6.98 -10.77
C ASP A 129 -13.85 8.13 -11.74
N PRO A 130 -14.28 7.86 -12.99
CA PRO A 130 -14.38 8.90 -14.01
C PRO A 130 -15.47 9.93 -13.71
N SER A 131 -16.33 9.69 -12.71
CA SER A 131 -17.37 10.63 -12.30
C SER A 131 -16.86 11.74 -11.37
N LEU A 132 -15.66 11.61 -10.82
CA LEU A 132 -15.09 12.58 -9.88
C LEU A 132 -14.22 13.61 -10.59
N ASP A 133 -14.23 14.83 -10.06
CA ASP A 133 -13.31 15.89 -10.49
C ASP A 133 -11.86 15.45 -10.22
N PRO A 134 -10.92 15.63 -11.18
CA PRO A 134 -9.51 15.34 -10.97
C PRO A 134 -8.91 15.99 -9.71
N ALA A 135 -9.35 17.19 -9.33
CA ALA A 135 -8.91 17.84 -8.10
C ALA A 135 -9.33 17.08 -6.83
N VAL A 136 -10.49 16.40 -6.85
CA VAL A 136 -10.90 15.51 -5.76
C VAL A 136 -9.95 14.31 -5.69
N HIS A 137 -9.62 13.69 -6.84
CA HIS A 137 -8.64 12.61 -6.88
C HIS A 137 -7.30 13.04 -6.30
N GLU A 138 -6.75 14.15 -6.76
CA GLU A 138 -5.46 14.68 -6.29
C GLU A 138 -5.46 14.93 -4.78
N ARG A 139 -6.48 15.63 -4.26
CA ARG A 139 -6.59 15.93 -2.83
C ARG A 139 -6.67 14.65 -1.99
N MET A 140 -7.44 13.67 -2.43
CA MET A 140 -7.61 12.42 -1.69
C MET A 140 -6.35 11.55 -1.71
N ARG A 141 -5.65 11.49 -2.85
CA ARG A 141 -4.34 10.82 -2.93
C ARG A 141 -3.33 11.51 -2.03
N ALA A 142 -3.23 12.84 -2.08
CA ALA A 142 -2.32 13.60 -1.23
C ALA A 142 -2.57 13.34 0.26
N GLY A 143 -3.84 13.28 0.69
CA GLY A 143 -4.21 12.96 2.07
C GLY A 143 -3.74 11.57 2.51
N LEU A 144 -3.95 10.54 1.67
CA LEU A 144 -3.51 9.18 2.00
C LEU A 144 -1.98 9.03 1.96
N THR A 145 -1.30 9.71 1.03
CA THR A 145 0.17 9.82 1.00
C THR A 145 0.70 10.45 2.29
N ALA A 146 0.10 11.55 2.76
CA ALA A 146 0.51 12.20 3.99
C ALA A 146 0.32 11.29 5.22
N LEU A 147 -0.77 10.52 5.27
CA LEU A 147 -1.01 9.51 6.31
C LEU A 147 0.07 8.41 6.30
N ARG A 148 0.38 7.85 5.12
CA ARG A 148 1.46 6.86 4.95
C ARG A 148 2.80 7.37 5.48
N ASP A 149 3.13 8.61 5.16
CA ASP A 149 4.39 9.22 5.57
C ASP A 149 4.42 9.50 7.07
N GLN A 150 3.30 9.93 7.64
CA GLN A 150 3.15 10.11 9.07
C GLN A 150 3.33 8.79 9.82
N ILE A 151 2.65 7.72 9.39
CA ILE A 151 2.80 6.38 9.95
C ILE A 151 4.27 5.94 9.97
N GLY A 152 5.02 6.22 8.90
CA GLY A 152 6.46 5.93 8.84
C GLY A 152 7.29 6.75 9.81
N ARG A 153 7.05 8.07 9.90
CA ARG A 153 7.74 8.96 10.83
C ARG A 153 7.46 8.59 12.29
N GLU A 154 6.26 8.13 12.58
CA GLU A 154 5.78 7.81 13.93
C GLU A 154 5.92 6.32 14.28
N ALA A 155 6.60 5.52 13.43
CA ALA A 155 6.62 4.06 13.55
C ALA A 155 7.05 3.56 14.93
N ASP A 156 8.07 4.18 15.55
CA ASP A 156 8.57 3.77 16.86
C ASP A 156 7.58 4.09 17.99
N MET A 157 6.92 5.26 17.91
CA MET A 157 5.85 5.63 18.83
C MET A 157 4.67 4.66 18.72
N ILE A 158 4.26 4.33 17.50
CA ILE A 158 3.18 3.37 17.23
C ILE A 158 3.53 1.99 17.81
N ARG A 159 4.75 1.50 17.58
CA ARG A 159 5.19 0.20 18.13
C ARG A 159 5.17 0.18 19.66
N ALA A 160 5.61 1.27 20.29
CA ALA A 160 5.62 1.41 21.74
C ALA A 160 4.20 1.44 22.33
N GLU A 161 3.28 2.19 21.70
CA GLU A 161 1.87 2.23 22.11
C GLU A 161 1.20 0.86 21.93
N ARG A 162 1.45 0.18 20.82
CA ARG A 162 0.95 -1.19 20.60
C ARG A 162 1.44 -2.14 21.67
N ALA A 163 2.73 -2.10 21.99
CA ALA A 163 3.31 -2.95 23.03
C ALA A 163 2.71 -2.67 24.41
N SER A 164 2.44 -1.41 24.76
CA SER A 164 1.80 -1.04 26.03
C SER A 164 0.36 -1.54 26.14
N GLN A 165 -0.31 -1.73 25.01
CA GLN A 165 -1.65 -2.30 24.90
C GLN A 165 -1.64 -3.84 24.74
N GLY A 166 -0.47 -4.48 24.79
CA GLY A 166 -0.34 -5.94 24.61
C GLY A 166 -0.56 -6.41 23.18
N LEU A 167 -0.48 -5.51 22.19
CA LEU A 167 -0.61 -5.84 20.77
C LEU A 167 0.76 -6.24 20.19
N GLU A 168 0.73 -7.26 19.33
CA GLU A 168 1.92 -7.76 18.65
C GLU A 168 2.46 -6.75 17.62
N ASN A 169 3.79 -6.59 17.60
CA ASN A 169 4.54 -5.97 16.51
C ASN A 169 5.25 -7.11 15.76
N ARG A 170 4.94 -7.29 14.48
CA ARG A 170 5.41 -8.39 13.62
C ARG A 170 6.53 -7.95 12.68
#